data_AF-A0A521NXP3-F1
#
_entry.id   AF-A0A521NXP3-F1
#
_cell.length_a   1.000
_cell.length_b   1.000
_cell.length_c   1.000
_cell.angle_alpha   90.00
_cell.angle_beta   90.00
_cell.angle_gamma   90.00
#
_symmetry.space_group_name_H-M   'P 1'
#
loop_
_entity.id
_entity.type
_entity.pdbx_description
1 polymer ?
#
loop_
_entity_poly.entity_id
_entity_poly.type
_entity_poly.pdbx_seq_one_letter_code
_entity_poly.pdbx_strand_id
1 'polypeptide(L)'
;AVFGTQVEVPTIDGRAKIKIPAGTQSGKIFRLKGKGFPEVQGYAKGDQLIQVNVWTPQHVTADEKEALEKMSKSDNFKPHPSKGDKSFFDRVREAFS
;
A
#
# COMPACT_ATOMS: atom_id res chain seq x y z
N ALA A 1 -4.68 0.81 -7.24
CA ALA A 1 -3.46 1.64 -7.26
C ALA A 1 -2.97 2.01 -8.66
N VAL A 2 -3.23 1.19 -9.69
CA VAL A 2 -2.75 1.40 -11.07
C VAL A 2 -2.95 2.83 -11.57
N PHE A 3 -4.14 3.41 -11.40
CA PHE A 3 -4.45 4.77 -11.87
C PHE A 3 -4.14 5.89 -10.86
N GLY A 4 -3.74 5.53 -9.64
CA GLY A 4 -3.67 6.46 -8.52
C GLY A 4 -5.07 6.86 -8.02
N THR A 5 -5.14 7.43 -6.83
CA THR A 5 -6.41 7.89 -6.25
C THR A 5 -6.16 8.91 -5.13
N GLN A 6 -7.21 9.59 -4.68
CA GLN A 6 -7.21 10.34 -3.43
C GLN A 6 -8.18 9.68 -2.46
N VAL A 7 -7.72 9.39 -1.25
CA VAL A 7 -8.50 8.70 -0.23
C VAL A 7 -8.46 9.50 1.07
N GLU A 8 -9.61 9.60 1.75
CA GLU A 8 -9.68 10.11 3.11
C GLU A 8 -9.39 8.98 4.10
N VAL A 9 -8.44 9.22 4.99
CA VAL A 9 -8.12 8.29 6.09
C VAL A 9 -8.51 8.89 7.44
N PRO A 10 -8.90 8.04 8.40
CA PRO A 10 -9.03 8.45 9.79
C PRO A 10 -7.65 8.72 10.41
N THR A 11 -7.60 9.76 11.21
CA THR A 11 -6.47 10.17 12.06
C THR A 11 -7.00 10.46 13.46
N ILE A 12 -6.11 10.61 14.44
CA ILE A 12 -6.49 10.88 15.83
C ILE A 12 -7.33 12.16 15.95
N ASP A 13 -7.01 13.20 15.16
CA ASP A 13 -7.65 14.51 15.23
C ASP A 13 -8.78 14.70 14.19
N GLY A 14 -9.19 13.65 13.46
CA GLY A 14 -10.21 13.74 12.40
C GLY A 14 -9.82 12.99 11.13
N ARG A 15 -10.10 13.54 9.95
CA ARG A 15 -9.76 12.91 8.66
C ARG A 15 -8.65 13.66 7.91
N ALA A 16 -7.78 12.92 7.23
CA ALA A 16 -6.76 13.46 6.36
C ALA A 16 -6.93 12.93 4.93
N LYS A 17 -6.82 13.82 3.93
CA LYS A 17 -6.78 13.42 2.52
C LYS A 17 -5.36 13.02 2.16
N ILE A 18 -5.21 11.84 1.55
CA ILE A 18 -3.93 11.35 1.05
C ILE A 18 -4.04 11.09 -0.44
N LYS A 19 -3.00 11.50 -1.17
CA LYS A 19 -2.82 11.14 -2.57
C LYS A 19 -2.05 9.83 -2.65
N ILE A 20 -2.65 8.82 -3.26
CA ILE A 20 -2.02 7.55 -3.60
C ILE A 20 -1.54 7.64 -5.05
N PRO A 21 -0.22 7.67 -5.32
CA PRO A 21 0.30 7.71 -6.68
C PRO A 21 -0.11 6.49 -7.50
N ALA A 22 -0.20 6.68 -8.81
CA ALA A 22 -0.35 5.59 -9.77
C ALA A 22 0.75 4.53 -9.60
N GLY A 23 0.40 3.26 -9.80
CA GLY A 23 1.32 2.13 -9.64
C GLY A 23 1.79 1.86 -8.20
N THR A 24 1.14 2.43 -7.18
CA THR A 24 1.47 2.14 -5.77
C THR A 24 1.34 0.64 -5.47
N GLN A 25 2.44 0.02 -5.05
CA GLN A 25 2.47 -1.39 -4.69
C GLN A 25 1.81 -1.66 -3.32
N SER A 26 1.32 -2.88 -3.16
CA SER A 26 0.86 -3.36 -1.84
C SER A 26 2.02 -3.36 -0.85
N GLY A 27 1.75 -3.11 0.42
CA GLY A 27 2.74 -3.00 1.48
C GLY A 27 3.49 -1.66 1.54
N LYS A 28 3.30 -0.76 0.56
CA LYS A 28 3.91 0.59 0.62
C LYS A 28 3.39 1.35 1.83
N ILE A 29 4.30 1.99 2.56
CA ILE A 29 3.99 2.78 3.75
C ILE A 29 4.03 4.29 3.40
N PHE A 30 2.96 4.98 3.74
CA PHE A 30 2.88 6.44 3.71
C PHE A 30 2.97 7.00 5.13
N ARG A 31 3.79 8.04 5.31
CA ARG A 31 3.98 8.69 6.60
C ARG A 31 3.21 10.01 6.63
N LEU A 32 2.23 10.10 7.52
CA LEU A 32 1.54 11.35 7.83
C LEU A 32 2.24 12.02 9.00
N LYS A 33 3.05 13.03 8.68
CA LYS A 33 3.86 13.75 9.67
C LYS A 33 2.98 14.51 10.65
N GLY A 34 3.21 14.34 11.96
CA GLY A 34 2.50 15.06 13.02
C GLY A 34 1.02 14.67 13.21
N LYS A 35 0.59 13.54 12.62
CA LYS A 35 -0.77 12.98 12.78
C LYS A 35 -0.82 11.79 13.75
N GLY A 36 0.29 11.45 14.38
CA GLY A 36 0.37 10.47 15.44
C GLY A 36 0.04 11.06 16.81
N PHE A 37 0.24 10.26 17.86
CA PHE A 37 -0.11 10.64 19.21
C PHE A 37 0.72 11.84 19.71
N PRO A 38 0.12 12.71 20.54
CA PRO A 38 0.86 13.74 21.25
C PRO A 38 1.80 13.09 22.28
N GLU A 39 2.94 13.73 22.49
CA GLU A 39 3.86 13.36 23.56
C GLU A 39 3.25 13.66 24.93
N VAL A 40 3.48 12.78 25.91
CA VAL A 40 2.86 12.88 27.25
C VAL A 40 3.40 14.07 28.05
N GLN A 41 4.69 14.41 27.88
CA GLN A 41 5.39 15.45 28.64
C GLN A 41 6.04 16.52 27.73
N GLY A 42 5.52 16.67 26.50
CA GLY A 42 6.11 17.57 25.50
C GLY A 42 5.07 18.17 24.55
N TYR A 43 5.55 19.01 23.64
CA TYR A 43 4.72 19.66 22.61
C TYR A 43 4.76 18.93 21.26
N ALA A 44 5.57 17.87 21.14
CA ALA A 44 5.70 17.13 19.89
C ALA A 44 4.50 16.20 19.64
N LYS A 45 4.24 15.95 18.35
CA LYS A 45 3.32 14.90 17.90
C LYS A 45 4.10 13.87 17.09
N GLY A 46 3.80 12.60 17.31
CA GLY A 46 4.30 11.51 16.48
C GLY A 46 3.73 11.53 15.07
N ASP A 47 4.10 10.51 14.30
CA ASP A 47 3.63 10.32 12.93
C ASP A 47 2.66 9.14 12.85
N GLN A 48 1.71 9.20 11.93
CA GLN A 48 0.85 8.08 11.60
C GLN A 48 1.38 7.40 10.34
N LEU A 49 1.66 6.09 10.44
CA LEU A 49 2.09 5.27 9.33
C LEU A 49 0.89 4.53 8.74
N ILE A 50 0.75 4.59 7.42
CA ILE A 50 -0.37 4.01 6.69
C ILE A 50 0.18 3.02 5.70
N GLN A 51 -0.12 1.75 5.92
CA GLN A 51 0.25 0.67 5.02
C GLN A 51 -0.87 0.47 3.99
N VAL A 52 -0.52 0.52 2.71
CA VAL A 52 -1.47 0.21 1.64
C VAL A 52 -1.62 -1.30 1.51
N ASN A 53 -2.87 -1.77 1.53
CA ASN A 53 -3.21 -3.14 1.21
C ASN A 53 -4.05 -3.18 -0.07
N VAL A 54 -3.64 -3.99 -1.04
CA VAL A 54 -4.42 -4.26 -2.25
C VAL A 54 -5.24 -5.51 -2.03
N TRP A 55 -6.56 -5.35 -1.97
CA TRP A 55 -7.49 -6.46 -1.83
C TRP A 55 -7.73 -7.15 -3.18
N THR A 56 -7.60 -8.48 -3.20
CA THR A 56 -7.93 -9.31 -4.37
C THR A 56 -9.32 -9.91 -4.19
N PRO A 57 -10.24 -9.78 -5.16
CA PRO A 57 -11.58 -10.35 -5.06
C PRO A 57 -11.54 -11.88 -5.01
N GLN A 58 -12.38 -12.50 -4.17
CA GLN A 58 -12.47 -13.96 -4.04
C GLN A 58 -13.41 -14.59 -5.08
N HIS A 59 -14.37 -13.82 -5.59
CA HIS A 59 -15.31 -14.23 -6.61
C HIS A 59 -15.34 -13.17 -7.70
N VAL A 60 -15.38 -13.61 -8.96
CA VAL A 60 -15.45 -12.75 -10.14
C VAL A 60 -16.54 -13.28 -11.06
N THR A 61 -17.25 -12.37 -11.72
CA THR A 61 -18.24 -12.68 -12.75
C THR A 61 -17.55 -13.19 -14.03
N ALA A 62 -18.34 -13.71 -14.98
CA ALA A 62 -17.80 -14.18 -16.26
C ALA A 62 -17.08 -13.04 -17.02
N ASP A 63 -17.67 -11.86 -17.06
CA ASP A 63 -17.14 -10.69 -17.74
C ASP A 63 -15.83 -10.20 -17.10
N GLU A 64 -15.79 -10.15 -15.76
CA GLU A 64 -14.58 -9.78 -15.01
C GLU A 64 -13.44 -10.79 -15.23
N LYS A 65 -13.77 -12.08 -15.28
CA LYS A 65 -12.79 -13.14 -15.56
C LYS A 65 -12.19 -12.96 -16.95
N GLU A 66 -13.02 -12.73 -17.98
CA GLU A 66 -12.53 -12.53 -19.35
C GLU A 66 -11.60 -11.32 -19.45
N ALA A 67 -11.96 -10.21 -18.79
CA ALA A 67 -11.12 -9.01 -18.73
C ALA A 67 -9.76 -9.29 -18.05
N LEU A 68 -9.76 -9.99 -16.91
CA LEU A 68 -8.54 -10.37 -16.18
C LEU A 68 -7.65 -11.31 -16.99
N GLU A 69 -8.23 -12.26 -17.74
CA GLU A 69 -7.48 -13.16 -18.63
C GLU A 69 -6.84 -12.44 -19.82
N LYS A 70 -7.48 -11.40 -20.35
CA LYS A 70 -6.87 -10.53 -21.37
C LYS A 70 -5.69 -9.77 -20.78
N MET A 71 -5.84 -9.25 -19.57
CA MET A 71 -4.78 -8.50 -18.88
C MET A 71 -3.61 -9.39 -18.46
N SER A 72 -3.83 -10.64 -18.07
CA SER A 72 -2.76 -11.56 -17.63
C SER A 72 -1.74 -11.88 -18.73
N LYS A 73 -2.14 -11.77 -20.00
CA LYS A 73 -1.26 -11.97 -21.15
C LYS A 73 -0.33 -10.78 -21.43
N SER A 74 -0.59 -9.61 -20.83
CA SER A 74 0.26 -8.43 -20.98
C SER A 74 1.55 -8.57 -20.16
N ASP A 75 2.68 -8.13 -20.73
CA ASP A 75 3.98 -8.18 -20.05
C ASP A 75 4.00 -7.39 -18.74
N ASN A 76 3.22 -6.31 -18.63
CA ASN A 76 3.11 -5.50 -17.41
C ASN A 76 2.46 -6.23 -16.20
N PHE A 77 1.81 -7.37 -16.42
CA PHE A 77 1.22 -8.19 -15.35
C PHE A 77 2.15 -9.31 -14.89
N LYS A 78 3.32 -9.47 -15.52
CA LYS A 78 4.36 -10.38 -15.08
C LYS A 78 5.16 -9.69 -13.96
N PRO A 79 5.29 -10.30 -12.76
CA PRO A 79 6.09 -9.72 -11.70
C PRO A 79 7.55 -9.61 -12.11
N HIS A 80 8.11 -8.40 -12.09
CA HIS A 80 9.53 -8.14 -12.30
C HIS A 80 10.12 -7.55 -11.00
N PRO A 81 10.38 -8.37 -9.96
CA PRO A 81 10.98 -7.88 -8.73
C PRO A 81 12.40 -7.37 -9.01
N SER A 82 12.63 -6.08 -8.81
CA SER A 82 13.97 -5.50 -8.89
C SER A 82 14.74 -5.80 -7.60
N LYS A 83 16.09 -5.82 -7.63
CA LYS A 83 16.93 -6.10 -6.45
C LYS A 83 16.68 -5.17 -5.23
N GLY A 84 15.99 -4.03 -5.43
CA GLY A 84 15.60 -3.10 -4.35
C GLY A 84 14.29 -3.45 -3.64
N ASP A 85 13.48 -4.35 -4.20
CA ASP A 85 12.14 -4.70 -3.72
C ASP A 85 12.13 -5.95 -2.84
N LYS A 86 13.18 -6.19 -2.03
CA LYS A 86 13.19 -7.28 -1.05
C LYS A 86 11.99 -7.13 -0.12
N SER A 87 11.07 -8.09 -0.18
CA SER A 87 9.86 -8.10 0.62
C SER A 87 10.22 -8.25 2.11
N PHE A 88 9.36 -7.77 3.01
CA PHE A 88 9.56 -7.91 4.46
C PHE A 88 9.83 -9.37 4.85
N PHE A 89 9.18 -10.31 4.18
CA PHE A 89 9.35 -11.74 4.39
C PHE A 89 10.73 -12.26 3.97
N ASP A 90 11.30 -11.71 2.90
CA ASP A 90 12.64 -12.08 2.42
C ASP A 90 13.71 -11.66 3.43
N ARG A 91 13.55 -10.47 4.03
CA ARG A 91 14.46 -9.95 5.07
C ARG A 91 14.40 -10.79 6.35
N VAL A 92 13.20 -11.22 6.74
CA VAL A 92 13.02 -12.11 7.90
C VAL A 92 13.70 -13.45 7.64
N ARG A 93 13.51 -14.06 6.47
CA ARG A 93 14.15 -15.34 6.12
C ARG A 93 15.68 -15.27 6.10
N GLU A 94 16.23 -14.15 5.61
CA GLU A 94 17.67 -13.89 5.54
C GLU A 94 18.29 -13.64 6.93
N ALA A 95 17.52 -13.14 7.91
CA ALA A 95 17.99 -12.93 9.28
C ALA A 95 18.01 -14.19 10.16
N PHE A 96 17.30 -15.25 9.74
CA PHE A 96 17.23 -16.54 10.43
C PHE A 96 17.98 -17.67 9.69
N SER A 97 18.72 -17.34 8.62
CA SER A 97 19.58 -18.27 7.86
C SER A 97 21.05 -18.00 8.13
#